data_AF-A0A8J4UB13-F1
#
_entry.id   AF-A0A8J4UB13-F1
#
_cell.length_a   1.000
_cell.length_b   1.000
_cell.length_c   1.000
_cell.angle_alpha   90.00
_cell.angle_beta   90.00
_cell.angle_gamma   90.00
#
_symmetry.space_group_name_H-M   'P 1'
#
loop_
_entity.id
_entity.type
_entity.pdbx_description
1 polymer ?
#
loop_
_entity_poly.entity_id
_entity_poly.type
_entity_poly.pdbx_seq_one_letter_code
_entity_poly.pdbx_strand_id
1 'polypeptide(L)' 'NVSSKHLYDFACVFWDYEKKDWSTSGCNKKQSSVYQTCKCKGKRNLANFAMLM' A
#
# COMPACT_ATOMS: atom_id res chain seq x y z
N ASN A 1 22.83 19.23 -4.11
CA ASN A 1 22.23 17.95 -4.55
C ASN A 1 21.56 17.30 -3.34
N VAL A 2 20.40 17.83 -2.93
CA VAL A 2 19.66 17.25 -1.79
C VAL A 2 18.96 16.02 -2.36
N SER A 3 19.49 14.84 -2.06
CA SER A 3 18.81 13.59 -2.35
C SER A 3 17.57 13.53 -1.48
N SER A 4 16.47 14.06 -2.00
CA SER A 4 15.12 13.73 -1.60
C SER A 4 14.94 12.24 -1.94
N LYS A 5 15.53 11.34 -1.13
CA LYS A 5 15.10 9.94 -1.12
C LYS A 5 13.66 9.99 -0.68
N HIS A 6 12.81 10.03 -1.69
CA HIS A 6 11.41 10.26 -1.54
C HIS A 6 10.85 9.14 -0.64
N LEU A 7 10.43 9.47 0.58
CA LEU A 7 9.51 8.69 1.44
C LEU A 7 8.14 8.37 0.74
N TYR A 8 8.10 8.49 -0.58
CA TYR A 8 6.96 8.39 -1.47
C TYR A 8 6.96 7.06 -2.24
N ASP A 9 8.03 6.26 -2.13
CA ASP A 9 8.13 4.96 -2.80
C ASP A 9 7.55 3.79 -1.98
N PHE A 10 6.69 4.08 -1.00
CA PHE A 10 6.02 3.02 -0.26
C PHE A 10 4.86 2.41 -1.06
N ALA A 11 4.67 1.09 -1.01
CA ALA A 11 3.55 0.40 -1.66
C ALA A 11 2.54 -0.10 -0.62
N CYS A 12 1.27 0.21 -0.84
CA CYS A 12 0.16 -0.35 -0.08
C CYS A 12 -0.22 -1.70 -0.68
N VAL A 13 -0.02 -2.79 0.05
CA VAL A 13 -0.30 -4.14 -0.44
C VAL A 13 -1.20 -4.91 0.52
N PHE A 14 -2.04 -5.77 -0.05
CA PHE A 14 -2.77 -6.78 0.70
C PHE A 14 -2.35 -8.17 0.21
N TRP A 15 -2.50 -9.18 1.06
CA TRP A 15 -2.26 -10.55 0.68
C TRP A 15 -3.40 -11.06 -0.20
N ASP A 16 -3.12 -11.30 -1.47
CA ASP A 16 -4.07 -11.85 -2.43
C ASP A 16 -3.98 -13.37 -2.39
N TYR A 17 -4.96 -14.01 -1.76
CA TYR A 17 -4.99 -15.47 -1.60
C TYR A 17 -5.21 -16.24 -2.91
N GLU A 18 -5.79 -15.62 -3.94
CA GLU A 18 -5.95 -16.25 -5.26
C GLU A 18 -4.60 -16.32 -5.97
N LYS A 19 -3.81 -15.24 -5.87
CA LYS A 19 -2.45 -15.18 -6.43
C LYS A 19 -1.39 -15.80 -5.53
N LYS A 20 -1.72 -16.00 -4.25
CA LYS A 20 -0.79 -16.37 -3.17
C LYS A 20 0.40 -15.42 -3.09
N ASP A 21 0.15 -14.13 -3.31
CA ASP A 21 1.19 -13.10 -3.35
C ASP A 21 0.64 -11.75 -2.88
N TRP A 22 1.54 -10.80 -2.61
CA TRP A 22 1.20 -9.42 -2.27
C TRP A 22 0.70 -8.66 -3.51
N SER A 23 -0.44 -7.99 -3.38
CA SER A 23 -1.09 -7.27 -4.48
C SER A 23 -1.40 -5.83 -4.08
N THR A 24 -1.19 -4.89 -5.00
CA THR A 24 -1.57 -3.47 -4.85
C THR A 24 -2.98 -3.20 -5.41
N SER A 25 -3.63 -4.20 -5.99
CA SER A 25 -4.90 -4.05 -6.70
C SER A 25 -6.02 -3.53 -5.78
N GLY A 26 -6.65 -2.41 -6.15
CA GLY A 26 -7.70 -1.80 -5.32
C GLY A 26 -7.21 -1.13 -4.03
N CYS A 27 -5.90 -1.09 -3.80
CA CYS A 27 -5.26 -0.29 -2.76
C CYS A 27 -4.84 1.08 -3.31
N ASN A 28 -5.16 2.13 -2.57
CA ASN A 28 -4.82 3.50 -2.92
C ASN A 28 -3.96 4.11 -1.81
N LYS A 29 -2.88 4.77 -2.22
CA LYS A 29 -2.07 5.61 -1.34
C LYS A 29 -2.86 6.90 -1.10
N LYS A 30 -3.11 7.23 0.16
CA LYS A 30 -3.59 8.55 0.55
C LYS A 30 -2.46 9.28 1.24
N GLN A 31 -2.09 10.40 0.65
CA GLN A 31 -1.08 11.28 1.20
C GLN A 31 -1.74 12.49 1.83
N SER A 32 -1.36 12.76 3.08
CA SER A 32 -1.43 14.07 3.69
C SER A 32 0.00 14.54 3.97
N SER A 33 0.22 15.84 4.16
CA SER A 33 1.52 16.39 4.54
C SER A 33 2.06 15.82 5.87
N VAL A 34 1.18 15.22 6.68
CA VAL A 34 1.48 14.70 8.03
C VAL A 34 1.37 13.18 8.12
N TYR A 35 0.55 12.54 7.29
CA TYR A 35 0.27 11.10 7.41
C TYR A 35 0.28 10.43 6.04
N GLN A 36 0.96 9.29 5.97
CA GLN A 36 0.83 8.34 4.88
C GLN A 36 -0.18 7.27 5.31
N THR A 37 -1.27 7.14 4.56
CA THR A 37 -2.31 6.17 4.88
C THR A 37 -2.64 5.34 3.65
N CYS A 38 -2.83 4.05 3.85
CA CYS A 38 -3.27 3.15 2.81
C CYS A 38 -4.77 2.89 2.92
N LYS A 39 -5.49 2.96 1.80
CA LYS A 39 -6.90 2.58 1.73
C LYS A 39 -7.10 1.51 0.66
N CYS A 40 -7.37 0.30 1.10
CA CYS A 40 -7.73 -0.81 0.21
C CYS A 40 -9.23 -1.04 0.23
N LYS A 41 -9.85 -1.09 -0.95
CA LYS A 41 -11.23 -1.56 -1.09
C LYS A 41 -11.16 -3.06 -1.37
N GLY A 42 -11.26 -3.87 -0.31
CA GLY A 42 -11.30 -5.33 -0.45
C GLY A 42 -12.56 -5.76 -1.19
N LYS A 43 -12.44 -6.67 -2.17
CA LYS A 43 -13.58 -7.14 -2.96
C LYS A 43 -14.41 -8.24 -2.28
N ARG A 44 -13.95 -8.90 -1.20
CA ARG A 44 -14.78 -9.89 -0.46
C ARG A 44 -14.21 -10.48 0.83
N ASN A 45 -12.94 -10.31 1.18
CA ASN A 45 -12.34 -10.91 2.40
C ASN A 45 -11.49 -9.92 3.19
N LEU A 46 -11.45 -10.11 4.52
CA LEU A 46 -10.40 -9.56 5.37
C LEU A 46 -9.08 -10.26 5.00
N ALA A 47 -8.08 -9.50 4.57
CA ALA A 47 -6.77 -10.02 4.20
C ALA A 47 -5.68 -9.32 5.02
N ASN A 48 -4.53 -9.98 5.14
CA ASN A 48 -3.35 -9.34 5.74
C ASN A 48 -2.96 -8.11 4.93
N PHE A 49 -2.61 -7.03 5.62
CA PHE A 49 -2.23 -5.77 5.02
C PHE A 49 -0.83 -5.38 5.46
N ALA A 50 -0.03 -4.86 4.52
CA ALA A 50 1.32 -4.39 4.78
C ALA A 50 1.64 -3.13 3.97
N MET A 51 2.61 -2.38 4.49
CA MET A 51 3.24 -1.27 3.79
C MET A 51 4.68 -1.65 3.49
N LEU A 52 5.03 -1.73 2.22
CA LEU A 52 6.40 -1.98 1.77
C LEU A 52 7.07 -0.63 1.52
N MET A 53 8.35 -0.50 1.87
CA MET A 53 9.17 0.70 1.68
C MET A 53 10.35 0.41 0.75
#